data_AF-A0A915IIG0-F1
#
_entry.id   AF-A0A915IIG0-F1
#
_cell.length_a   1.000
_cell.length_b   1.000
_cell.length_c   1.000
_cell.angle_alpha   90.00
_cell.angle_beta   90.00
_cell.angle_gamma   90.00
#
_symmetry.space_group_name_H-M   'P 1'
#
loop_
_entity.id
_entity.type
_entity.pdbx_description
1 polymer ?
#
loop_
_entity_poly.entity_id
_entity_poly.type
_entity_poly.pdbx_seq_one_letter_code
_entity_poly.pdbx_strand_id
1 'polypeptide(L)'
;NQSCSSCDQVDTFENILDHFCRSDYVFKVKVHALGRNALQVKRGKAFKVKSPQNVQNFPLNGLKLKLTDGGDENNNETPCPCNVLSQDRSLEKRYLVMANRTSSGDYVLNLVLPWKKDKMRAKRMFHKLDCKTLGTRIRERARRERTKMLTTQAAAGSSPQRHTRRPPPTNQNGFSTPAPSGRRRNNGNGQKNHRQKTPPTAPLAAKNGLRTSGQQHRQRKIEDEKLLAQHDRRNHHRHHHNQNGRKNRKNSAAKNGRQTNRSLEDTFL
;
A
#
# COMPACT_ATOMS: atom_id res chain seq x y z
N ASN A 1 20.19 9.25 18.27
CA ASN A 1 19.23 9.22 17.15
C ASN A 1 18.20 8.13 17.37
N GLN A 2 17.14 8.41 18.13
CA GLN A 2 15.99 7.50 18.21
C GLN A 2 15.05 7.85 17.04
N SER A 3 14.91 6.94 16.07
CA SER A 3 13.97 7.09 14.96
C SER A 3 12.61 6.53 15.36
N CYS A 4 11.53 7.17 14.91
CA CYS A 4 10.19 6.68 15.18
C CYS A 4 9.96 5.38 14.42
N SER A 5 9.46 4.36 15.12
CA SER A 5 9.06 3.11 14.47
C SER A 5 8.09 3.37 13.32
N SER A 6 7.20 4.36 13.44
CA SER A 6 6.24 4.75 12.39
C SER A 6 6.88 5.34 11.12
N CYS A 7 8.10 5.87 11.23
CA CYS A 7 8.78 6.63 10.17
C CYS A 7 9.97 5.89 9.55
N ASP A 8 10.50 4.87 10.21
CA ASP A 8 11.63 4.06 9.71
C ASP A 8 11.17 2.75 9.05
N GLN A 9 10.04 2.79 8.37
CA GLN A 9 9.43 1.59 7.80
C GLN A 9 9.90 1.35 6.37
N VAL A 10 10.16 0.07 6.07
CA VAL A 10 10.61 -0.36 4.75
C VAL A 10 9.50 -0.17 3.71
N ASP A 11 9.81 0.55 2.63
CA ASP A 11 8.85 0.92 1.59
C ASP A 11 8.60 -0.20 0.54
N THR A 12 8.38 -1.44 0.98
CA THR A 12 8.08 -2.60 0.12
C THR A 12 6.57 -2.82 -0.04
N PHE A 13 6.19 -3.41 -1.16
CA PHE A 13 4.78 -3.67 -1.48
C PHE A 13 4.14 -4.59 -0.44
N GLU A 14 4.82 -5.66 -0.06
CA GLU A 14 4.37 -6.64 0.93
C GLU A 14 4.17 -6.00 2.31
N ASN A 15 5.10 -5.14 2.72
CA ASN A 15 5.02 -4.44 4.00
C ASN A 15 3.80 -3.50 4.04
N ILE A 16 3.53 -2.79 2.94
CA ILE A 16 2.35 -1.91 2.83
C ILE A 16 1.06 -2.73 2.95
N LEU A 17 0.98 -3.92 2.34
CA LEU A 17 -0.20 -4.76 2.43
C LEU A 17 -0.40 -5.34 3.85
N ASP A 18 0.68 -5.74 4.53
CA ASP A 18 0.63 -6.20 5.92
C ASP A 18 0.10 -5.10 6.85
N HIS A 19 0.70 -3.90 6.77
CA HIS A 19 0.27 -2.74 7.54
C HIS A 19 -1.17 -2.33 7.22
N PHE A 20 -1.60 -2.44 5.96
CA PHE A 20 -3.00 -2.18 5.58
C PHE A 20 -3.97 -3.13 6.31
N CYS A 21 -3.59 -4.40 6.47
CA CYS A 21 -4.43 -5.36 7.16
C CYS A 21 -4.45 -5.17 8.68
N ARG A 22 -3.33 -4.74 9.27
CA ARG A 22 -3.21 -4.47 10.71
C ARG A 22 -3.77 -3.13 11.15
N SER A 23 -3.89 -2.19 10.22
CA SER A 23 -4.33 -0.83 10.52
C SER A 23 -5.84 -0.71 10.40
N ASP A 24 -6.47 -0.04 11.36
CA ASP A 24 -7.91 0.24 11.35
C ASP A 24 -8.24 1.40 10.41
N TYR A 25 -7.29 2.30 10.20
CA TYR A 25 -7.44 3.52 9.42
C TYR A 25 -6.31 3.67 8.41
N VAL A 26 -6.65 3.98 7.16
CA VAL A 26 -5.67 4.15 6.09
C VAL A 26 -6.05 5.36 5.25
N PHE A 27 -5.12 6.29 5.11
CA PHE A 27 -5.34 7.59 4.49
C PHE A 27 -4.26 7.95 3.48
N LYS A 28 -4.65 8.69 2.44
CA LYS A 28 -3.74 9.48 1.61
C LYS A 28 -3.91 10.94 1.97
N VAL A 29 -2.92 11.53 2.61
CA VAL A 29 -3.04 12.88 3.22
C VAL A 29 -1.99 13.83 2.69
N LYS A 30 -2.31 15.13 2.68
CA LYS A 30 -1.34 16.24 2.60
C LYS A 30 -1.16 16.75 4.03
N VAL A 31 0.09 16.86 4.46
CA VAL A 31 0.44 17.31 5.81
C VAL A 31 0.33 18.83 5.87
N HIS A 32 -0.23 19.34 6.96
CA HIS A 32 -0.28 20.78 7.24
C HIS A 32 0.99 21.22 7.97
N ALA A 33 1.21 20.60 9.12
CA ALA A 33 2.32 20.88 10.02
C ALA A 33 2.76 19.58 10.69
N LEU A 34 4.05 19.50 10.99
CA LEU A 34 4.62 18.47 11.83
C LEU A 34 4.83 19.07 13.22
N GLY A 35 4.06 18.61 14.19
CA GLY A 35 4.31 18.87 15.60
C GLY A 35 5.38 17.91 16.15
N ARG A 36 5.71 18.06 17.44
CA ARG A 36 6.73 17.26 18.13
C ARG A 36 6.47 15.75 18.01
N ASN A 37 5.28 15.29 18.42
CA ASN A 37 4.89 13.86 18.37
C ASN A 37 3.58 13.64 17.60
N ALA A 38 3.17 14.62 16.78
CA ALA A 38 1.91 14.55 16.07
C ALA A 38 2.00 15.19 14.68
N LEU A 39 1.35 14.56 13.73
CA LEU A 39 1.17 15.07 12.38
C LEU A 39 -0.23 15.67 12.25
N GLN A 40 -0.30 16.92 11.78
CA GLN A 40 -1.57 17.56 11.48
C GLN A 40 -1.89 17.42 10.00
N VAL A 41 -3.07 16.89 9.70
CA VAL A 41 -3.53 16.69 8.33
C VAL A 41 -4.20 17.95 7.78
N LYS A 42 -3.76 18.42 6.61
CA LYS A 42 -4.41 19.53 5.88
C LYS A 42 -5.66 19.07 5.14
N ARG A 43 -5.52 17.97 4.40
CA ARG A 43 -6.57 17.36 3.59
C ARG A 43 -6.18 15.95 3.19
N GLY A 44 -7.13 15.11 2.83
CA GLY A 44 -6.81 13.78 2.34
C GLY A 44 -7.99 13.00 1.80
N LYS A 45 -7.74 11.73 1.54
CA LYS A 45 -8.74 10.73 1.17
C LYS A 45 -8.54 9.49 2.02
N ALA A 46 -9.63 8.97 2.59
CA ALA A 46 -9.59 7.70 3.28
C ALA A 46 -9.73 6.53 2.30
N PHE A 47 -9.01 5.46 2.60
CA PHE A 47 -9.07 4.17 1.92
C PHE A 47 -9.69 3.09 2.81
N LYS A 48 -9.47 3.17 4.12
CA LYS A 48 -10.02 2.26 5.12
C LYS A 48 -10.37 3.06 6.37
N VAL A 49 -11.57 2.82 6.89
CA VAL A 49 -12.09 3.37 8.15
C VAL A 49 -12.88 2.24 8.79
N LYS A 50 -12.53 1.86 10.03
CA LYS A 50 -13.21 0.78 10.75
C LYS A 50 -14.58 1.17 11.34
N SER A 51 -14.86 2.46 11.42
CA SER A 51 -16.15 3.00 11.88
C SER A 51 -17.25 2.77 10.83
N PRO A 52 -18.53 2.57 11.22
CA PRO A 52 -19.68 2.45 10.30
C PRO A 52 -19.95 3.68 9.44
N GLN A 53 -19.20 4.77 9.65
CA GLN A 53 -19.26 5.97 8.84
C GLN A 53 -18.75 5.70 7.42
N ASN A 54 -19.42 6.30 6.43
CA ASN A 54 -19.01 6.26 5.04
C ASN A 54 -17.55 6.76 4.90
N VAL A 55 -16.66 5.88 4.41
CA VAL A 55 -15.23 6.15 4.20
C VAL A 55 -14.99 7.47 3.47
N GLN A 56 -15.89 7.89 2.57
CA GLN A 56 -15.73 9.12 1.78
C GLN A 56 -15.92 10.40 2.60
N ASN A 57 -16.67 10.35 3.70
CA ASN A 57 -17.05 11.52 4.49
C ASN A 57 -16.24 11.66 5.79
N PHE A 58 -15.19 10.86 5.96
CA PHE A 58 -14.38 10.92 7.16
C PHE A 58 -13.66 12.27 7.28
N PRO A 59 -13.84 13.02 8.39
CA PRO A 59 -13.28 14.36 8.54
C PRO A 59 -11.76 14.28 8.74
N LEU A 60 -11.01 14.51 7.66
CA LEU A 60 -9.54 14.49 7.66
C LEU A 60 -8.92 15.86 7.91
N ASN A 61 -9.65 16.95 7.71
CA ASN A 61 -9.12 18.29 7.89
C ASN A 61 -8.85 18.56 9.38
N GLY A 62 -7.63 18.95 9.72
CA GLY A 62 -7.22 19.22 11.10
C GLY A 62 -7.00 17.96 11.95
N LEU A 63 -7.14 16.76 11.38
CA LEU A 63 -6.92 15.51 12.11
C LEU A 63 -5.48 15.45 12.65
N LYS A 64 -5.34 15.17 13.95
CA LYS A 64 -4.06 14.96 14.62
C LYS A 64 -3.77 13.46 14.67
N LEU A 65 -2.63 13.07 14.11
CA LEU A 65 -2.14 11.70 14.08
C LEU A 65 -0.88 11.61 14.95
N LYS A 66 -0.96 10.89 16.07
CA LYS A 66 0.15 10.71 17.01
C LYS A 66 1.18 9.74 16.42
N LEU A 67 2.45 10.10 16.51
CA LEU A 67 3.56 9.21 16.18
C LEU A 67 3.73 8.20 17.33
N THR A 68 4.09 6.96 17.01
CA THR A 68 4.45 6.01 18.06
C THR A 68 5.88 6.34 18.50
N ASP A 69 6.01 6.87 19.71
CA ASP A 69 7.32 7.12 20.30
C ASP A 69 8.04 5.79 20.51
N GLY A 70 9.29 5.72 20.06
CA GLY A 70 10.15 4.55 20.25
C GLY A 70 10.86 4.52 21.60
N GLY A 71 10.36 5.27 22.60
CA GLY A 71 11.01 5.46 23.89
C GLY A 71 10.10 5.02 25.04
N ASP A 72 10.66 4.20 25.93
CA ASP A 72 10.05 3.71 27.16
C ASP A 72 9.29 4.80 27.95
N GLU A 73 8.18 4.41 28.58
CA GLU A 73 7.29 5.22 29.43
C GLU A 73 7.97 6.03 30.55
N ASN A 74 9.29 5.93 30.73
CA ASN A 74 10.02 6.43 31.89
C ASN A 74 11.04 7.54 31.61
N ASN A 75 11.21 8.03 30.38
CA ASN A 75 12.16 9.12 30.13
C ASN A 75 11.60 10.20 29.20
N ASN A 76 11.40 11.38 29.79
CA ASN A 76 11.30 12.71 29.20
C ASN A 76 11.12 12.76 27.67
N GLU A 77 9.89 13.11 27.26
CA GLU A 77 9.42 13.68 25.97
C GLU A 77 10.51 14.05 24.95
N THR A 78 11.28 13.08 24.46
CA THR A 78 12.23 13.37 23.39
C THR A 78 11.42 13.32 22.10
N PRO A 79 11.21 14.47 21.42
CA PRO A 79 10.29 14.53 20.31
C PRO A 79 10.80 13.68 19.17
N CYS A 80 9.96 12.76 18.71
CA CYS A 80 10.38 11.73 17.78
C CYS A 80 10.58 12.31 16.36
N PRO A 81 11.82 12.42 15.85
CA PRO A 81 12.07 13.12 14.60
C PRO A 81 11.81 12.21 13.39
N CYS A 82 10.72 12.47 12.67
CA CYS A 82 10.40 11.77 11.43
C CYS A 82 11.13 12.39 10.21
N ASN A 83 12.32 11.88 9.91
CA ASN A 83 13.13 12.32 8.77
C ASN A 83 12.41 12.20 7.41
N VAL A 84 11.45 11.25 7.27
CA VAL A 84 10.64 11.06 6.06
C VAL A 84 9.86 12.32 5.68
N LEU A 85 9.48 13.14 6.66
CA LEU A 85 8.74 14.37 6.44
C LEU A 85 9.68 15.56 6.21
N SER A 86 10.91 15.51 6.73
CA SER A 86 11.91 16.58 6.62
C SER A 86 12.72 16.51 5.31
N GLN A 87 12.94 15.30 4.76
CA GLN A 87 13.63 15.14 3.47
C GLN A 87 12.86 15.77 2.32
N ASP A 88 11.53 15.76 2.41
CA ASP A 88 10.65 16.36 1.41
C ASP A 88 10.25 17.76 1.85
N ARG A 89 11.14 18.74 1.64
CA ARG A 89 10.95 20.18 1.93
C ARG A 89 9.66 20.80 1.36
N SER A 90 8.97 20.08 0.47
CA SER A 90 7.65 20.46 -0.02
C SER A 90 6.55 19.81 0.82
N LEU A 91 5.99 20.58 1.75
CA LEU A 91 4.72 20.29 2.45
C LEU A 91 3.54 20.10 1.48
N GLU A 92 3.76 20.26 0.17
CA GLU A 92 2.78 19.96 -0.86
C GLU A 92 2.60 18.47 -1.15
N LYS A 93 3.58 17.66 -0.77
CA LYS A 93 3.59 16.25 -1.07
C LYS A 93 2.57 15.49 -0.25
N ARG A 94 2.09 14.42 -0.86
CA ARG A 94 1.07 13.55 -0.29
C ARG A 94 1.78 12.35 0.34
N TYR A 95 1.21 11.84 1.42
CA TYR A 95 1.74 10.71 2.18
C TYR A 95 0.66 9.64 2.31
N LEU A 96 1.08 8.38 2.27
CA LEU A 96 0.31 7.24 2.73
C LEU A 96 0.51 7.13 4.23
N VAL A 97 -0.59 7.13 4.96
CA VAL A 97 -0.56 7.10 6.41
C VAL A 97 -1.51 6.01 6.88
N MET A 98 -1.02 5.13 7.75
CA MET A 98 -1.81 4.06 8.35
C MET A 98 -1.76 4.18 9.86
N ALA A 99 -2.92 4.01 10.49
CA ALA A 99 -3.10 4.29 11.91
C ALA A 99 -4.08 3.32 12.55
N ASN A 100 -3.93 3.18 13.87
CA ASN A 100 -4.89 2.54 14.75
C ASN A 100 -5.50 3.56 15.69
N ARG A 101 -6.75 3.33 16.08
CA ARG A 101 -7.40 4.14 17.11
C ARG A 101 -7.19 3.44 18.46
N THR A 102 -6.62 4.18 19.39
CA THR A 102 -6.44 3.75 20.78
C THR A 102 -7.77 3.83 21.55
N SER A 103 -7.83 3.20 22.72
CA SER A 103 -8.98 3.30 23.64
C SER A 103 -9.24 4.74 24.09
N SER A 104 -8.21 5.57 24.22
CA SER A 104 -8.33 7.01 24.50
C SER A 104 -8.96 7.81 23.34
N GLY A 105 -9.11 7.18 22.17
CA GLY A 105 -9.66 7.80 20.97
C GLY A 105 -8.62 8.47 20.08
N ASP A 106 -7.33 8.44 20.45
CA ASP A 106 -6.25 8.98 19.64
C ASP A 106 -5.91 8.07 18.46
N TYR A 107 -5.52 8.69 17.34
CA TYR A 107 -5.02 7.99 16.16
C TYR A 107 -3.51 7.86 16.22
N VAL A 108 -3.02 6.64 16.43
CA VAL A 108 -1.59 6.33 16.54
C VAL A 108 -1.08 5.73 15.22
N LEU A 109 0.01 6.28 14.72
CA LEU A 109 0.59 5.95 13.43
C LEU A 109 1.40 4.66 13.50
N ASN A 110 1.11 3.75 12.57
CA ASN A 110 1.89 2.53 12.37
C ASN A 110 2.91 2.70 11.23
N LEU A 111 2.52 3.44 10.18
CA LEU A 111 3.28 3.56 8.94
C LEU A 111 3.03 4.93 8.31
N VAL A 112 4.12 5.64 7.97
CA VAL A 112 4.11 6.87 7.17
C VAL A 112 5.08 6.74 6.01
N LEU A 113 4.58 6.89 4.78
CA LEU A 113 5.38 6.79 3.56
C LEU A 113 5.03 7.88 2.56
N PRO A 114 5.98 8.39 1.76
CA PRO A 114 5.69 9.30 0.65
C PRO A 114 4.77 8.64 -0.40
N TRP A 115 3.75 9.36 -0.87
CA TRP A 115 2.83 8.86 -1.90
C TRP A 115 3.46 8.95 -3.29
N LYS A 116 4.10 7.86 -3.73
CA LYS A 116 4.69 7.71 -5.07
C LYS A 116 3.81 6.87 -6.00
N LYS A 117 4.06 6.93 -7.31
CA LYS A 117 3.29 6.19 -8.33
C LYS A 117 3.36 4.67 -8.10
N ASP A 118 4.46 4.14 -7.55
CA ASP A 118 4.63 2.71 -7.29
C ASP A 118 3.62 2.17 -6.26
N LYS A 119 3.16 3.04 -5.35
CA LYS A 119 2.18 2.70 -4.31
C LYS A 119 0.75 2.60 -4.83
N MET A 120 0.52 3.03 -6.08
CA MET A 120 -0.74 2.80 -6.77
C MET A 120 -1.04 1.31 -6.94
N ARG A 121 0.00 0.46 -7.05
CA ARG A 121 -0.18 -0.99 -7.11
C ARG A 121 -0.80 -1.53 -5.81
N ALA A 122 -0.26 -1.11 -4.65
CA ALA A 122 -0.82 -1.45 -3.34
C ALA A 122 -2.26 -0.94 -3.18
N LYS A 123 -2.53 0.30 -3.58
CA LYS A 123 -3.88 0.87 -3.55
C LYS A 123 -4.92 0.03 -4.31
N ARG A 124 -4.58 -0.46 -5.52
CA ARG A 124 -5.50 -1.31 -6.30
C ARG A 124 -5.79 -2.63 -5.59
N MET A 125 -4.84 -3.12 -4.80
CA MET A 125 -4.99 -4.35 -4.03
C MET A 125 -5.82 -4.14 -2.77
N PHE A 126 -5.78 -2.98 -2.11
CA PHE A 126 -6.53 -2.72 -0.87
C PHE A 126 -8.01 -3.17 -0.92
N HIS A 127 -8.68 -2.96 -2.05
CA HIS A 127 -10.08 -3.36 -2.23
C HIS A 127 -10.29 -4.85 -2.51
N LYS A 128 -9.23 -5.56 -2.92
CA LYS A 128 -9.24 -6.97 -3.31
C LYS A 128 -8.63 -7.89 -2.24
N LEU A 129 -8.12 -7.33 -1.14
CA LEU A 129 -7.42 -8.10 -0.13
C LEU A 129 -8.36 -8.60 0.95
N ASP A 130 -8.38 -9.92 1.10
CA ASP A 130 -8.93 -10.57 2.27
C ASP A 130 -7.89 -10.61 3.38
N CYS A 131 -7.94 -9.61 4.26
CA CYS A 131 -6.98 -9.49 5.37
C CYS A 131 -7.04 -10.67 6.36
N LYS A 132 -8.11 -11.48 6.34
CA LYS A 132 -8.24 -12.71 7.12
C LYS A 132 -7.27 -13.81 6.63
N THR A 133 -7.16 -13.99 5.31
CA THR A 133 -6.36 -15.07 4.69
C THR A 133 -4.95 -14.59 4.29
N LEU A 134 -4.84 -13.36 3.75
CA LEU A 134 -3.58 -12.81 3.28
C LEU A 134 -2.60 -12.53 4.44
N GLY A 135 -3.09 -11.97 5.54
CA GLY A 135 -2.25 -11.67 6.70
C GLY A 135 -1.57 -12.94 7.23
N THR A 136 -2.29 -14.06 7.24
CA THR A 136 -1.73 -15.35 7.66
C THR A 136 -0.66 -15.84 6.70
N ARG A 137 -0.90 -15.78 5.38
CA ARG A 137 0.09 -16.19 4.36
C ARG A 137 1.36 -15.34 4.38
N ILE A 138 1.24 -14.01 4.53
CA ILE A 138 2.40 -13.11 4.61
C ILE A 138 3.20 -13.40 5.89
N ARG A 139 2.52 -13.50 7.06
CA ARG A 139 3.16 -13.83 8.34
C ARG A 139 3.86 -15.19 8.30
N GLU A 140 3.22 -16.19 7.69
CA GLU A 140 3.79 -17.53 7.56
C GLU A 140 5.02 -17.53 6.65
N ARG A 141 4.98 -16.82 5.51
CA ARG A 141 6.14 -16.66 4.63
C ARG A 141 7.30 -15.96 5.35
N ALA A 142 7.03 -14.86 6.06
CA ALA A 142 8.05 -14.13 6.81
C ALA A 142 8.66 -14.99 7.93
N ARG A 143 7.85 -15.79 8.64
CA ARG A 143 8.34 -16.76 9.63
C ARG A 143 9.24 -17.80 9.00
N ARG A 144 8.83 -18.42 7.89
CA ARG A 144 9.65 -19.42 7.18
C ARG A 144 11.00 -18.86 6.76
N GLU A 145 11.02 -17.64 6.20
CA GLU A 145 12.27 -16.99 5.80
C GLU A 145 13.16 -16.67 7.01
N ARG A 146 12.58 -16.17 8.12
CA ARG A 146 13.34 -15.95 9.35
C ARG A 146 13.92 -17.25 9.91
N THR A 147 13.14 -18.33 9.96
CA THR A 147 13.63 -19.64 10.41
C THR A 147 14.76 -20.13 9.52
N LYS A 148 14.63 -20.05 8.19
CA LYS A 148 15.71 -20.41 7.27
C LYS A 148 16.99 -19.62 7.55
N MET A 149 16.89 -18.30 7.73
CA MET A 149 18.04 -17.45 8.04
C MET A 149 18.70 -17.86 9.36
N LEU A 150 17.91 -18.16 10.39
CA LEU A 150 18.43 -18.62 11.69
C LEU A 150 19.09 -20.01 11.57
N THR A 151 18.51 -20.94 10.81
CA THR A 151 19.12 -22.26 10.56
C THR A 151 20.43 -22.12 9.80
N THR A 152 20.50 -21.26 8.77
CA THR A 152 21.73 -21.00 8.02
C THR A 152 22.80 -20.34 8.89
N GLN A 153 22.43 -19.41 9.78
CA GLN A 153 23.37 -18.80 10.73
C GLN A 153 23.87 -19.81 11.77
N ALA A 154 22.99 -20.69 12.28
CA ALA A 154 23.39 -21.76 13.19
C ALA A 154 24.35 -22.76 12.52
N ALA A 155 24.09 -23.14 11.27
CA ALA A 155 24.96 -24.02 10.49
C ALA A 155 26.31 -23.37 10.13
N ALA A 156 26.34 -22.04 9.96
CA ALA A 156 27.57 -21.29 9.70
C ALA A 156 28.42 -21.05 10.97
N GLY A 157 27.78 -21.00 12.16
CA GLY A 157 28.46 -20.83 13.45
C GLY A 157 29.02 -22.13 14.04
N SER A 158 28.48 -23.30 13.64
CA SER A 158 29.07 -24.60 13.96
C SER A 158 30.21 -24.92 12.98
N SER A 159 31.36 -24.26 13.14
CA SER A 159 32.60 -24.82 12.62
C SER A 159 32.79 -26.19 13.29
N PRO A 160 32.87 -27.29 12.53
CA PRO A 160 33.17 -28.58 13.11
C PRO A 160 34.56 -28.45 13.73
N GLN A 161 34.65 -28.45 15.06
CA GLN A 161 35.91 -28.76 15.72
C GLN A 161 36.33 -30.10 15.14
N ARG A 162 37.36 -30.01 14.29
CA ARG A 162 38.03 -31.12 13.66
C ARG A 162 38.66 -31.91 14.80
N HIS A 163 37.89 -32.80 15.41
CA HIS A 163 38.43 -33.82 16.30
C HIS A 163 39.53 -34.51 15.53
N THR A 164 40.76 -34.23 15.94
CA THR A 164 41.94 -34.93 15.50
C THR A 164 41.66 -36.40 15.73
N ARG A 165 41.60 -37.13 14.62
CA ARG A 165 41.42 -38.58 14.61
C ARG A 165 42.46 -39.19 15.53
N ARG A 166 42.01 -39.74 16.64
CA ARG A 166 42.77 -40.72 17.41
C ARG A 166 43.04 -41.90 16.45
N PRO A 167 44.31 -42.32 16.27
CA PRO A 167 44.64 -43.39 15.34
C PRO A 167 44.00 -44.71 15.81
N PRO A 168 43.53 -45.56 14.87
CA PRO A 168 43.01 -46.88 15.21
C PRO A 168 44.17 -47.80 15.65
N PRO A 169 43.93 -48.73 16.61
CA PRO A 169 44.93 -49.72 16.97
C PRO A 169 45.19 -50.67 15.80
N THR A 170 46.47 -50.87 15.53
CA THR A 170 47.04 -51.79 14.54
C THR A 170 46.64 -53.22 14.91
N ASN A 171 45.81 -53.87 14.08
CA ASN A 171 45.55 -55.30 14.19
C ASN A 171 46.30 -55.99 13.04
N GLN A 172 47.43 -56.61 13.37
CA GLN A 172 48.14 -57.52 12.49
C GLN A 172 47.37 -58.83 12.50
N ASN A 173 46.82 -59.23 11.36
CA ASN A 173 46.70 -60.62 10.94
C ASN A 173 46.24 -60.63 9.47
N GLY A 174 47.15 -61.09 8.61
CA GLY A 174 46.93 -61.17 7.18
C GLY A 174 45.98 -62.28 6.81
N PHE A 175 45.21 -62.05 5.75
CA PHE A 175 44.85 -63.08 4.77
C PHE A 175 44.47 -62.39 3.46
N SER A 176 45.25 -62.68 2.43
CA SER A 176 45.05 -62.24 1.05
C SER A 176 43.82 -62.91 0.45
N THR A 177 43.02 -62.19 -0.34
CA THR A 177 42.31 -62.73 -1.52
C THR A 177 41.81 -61.59 -2.42
N PRO A 178 41.59 -61.86 -3.73
CA PRO A 178 41.62 -60.85 -4.79
C PRO A 178 40.24 -60.32 -5.23
N ALA A 179 40.32 -59.25 -6.02
CA ALA A 179 39.24 -58.46 -6.63
C ALA A 179 38.15 -59.26 -7.37
N PRO A 180 37.01 -58.61 -7.65
CA PRO A 180 36.73 -58.35 -9.06
C PRO A 180 36.23 -56.95 -9.40
N SER A 181 36.64 -56.58 -10.61
CA SER A 181 36.18 -55.52 -11.50
C SER A 181 34.66 -55.39 -11.60
N GLY A 182 34.14 -54.15 -11.61
CA GLY A 182 32.71 -53.94 -11.85
C GLY A 182 32.29 -52.50 -12.15
N ARG A 183 32.40 -52.13 -13.44
CA ARG A 183 31.53 -51.18 -14.18
C ARG A 183 31.45 -49.70 -13.75
N ARG A 184 32.24 -48.92 -14.48
CA ARG A 184 31.86 -47.61 -15.06
C ARG A 184 30.43 -47.64 -15.62
N ARG A 185 29.62 -46.64 -15.28
CA ARG A 185 28.58 -46.12 -16.16
C ARG A 185 28.72 -44.61 -16.31
N ASN A 186 29.16 -44.24 -17.51
CA ASN A 186 28.92 -42.96 -18.16
C ASN A 186 27.44 -42.58 -18.04
N ASN A 187 27.18 -41.31 -17.74
CA ASN A 187 26.03 -40.66 -18.35
C ASN A 187 26.46 -39.26 -18.80
N GLY A 188 26.85 -39.19 -20.06
CA GLY A 188 26.95 -37.92 -20.77
C GLY A 188 25.55 -37.49 -21.18
N ASN A 189 25.29 -36.19 -21.13
CA ASN A 189 24.49 -35.58 -22.16
C ASN A 189 25.12 -34.22 -22.51
N GLY A 190 25.68 -34.17 -23.73
CA GLY A 190 25.76 -32.94 -24.51
C GLY A 190 24.33 -32.48 -24.85
N GLN A 191 24.07 -31.38 -25.53
CA GLN A 191 24.81 -30.56 -26.46
C GLN A 191 24.27 -29.13 -26.27
N LYS A 192 25.11 -28.10 -26.22
CA LYS A 192 25.51 -27.27 -27.37
C LYS A 192 24.33 -26.92 -28.30
N ASN A 193 24.00 -25.64 -28.38
CA ASN A 193 23.77 -24.99 -29.67
C ASN A 193 24.30 -23.54 -29.65
N HIS A 194 25.25 -23.32 -30.55
CA HIS A 194 25.85 -22.07 -31.00
C HIS A 194 24.79 -21.16 -31.65
N ARG A 195 24.84 -19.83 -31.49
CA ARG A 195 25.50 -18.83 -32.37
C ARG A 195 24.95 -18.91 -33.81
N GLN A 196 24.39 -17.86 -34.41
CA GLN A 196 25.14 -16.72 -34.94
C GLN A 196 24.22 -15.54 -35.34
N LYS A 197 24.80 -14.34 -35.25
CA LYS A 197 24.40 -13.07 -35.89
C LYS A 197 24.87 -13.07 -37.36
N THR A 198 24.08 -12.51 -38.29
CA THR A 198 24.37 -11.29 -39.11
C THR A 198 23.29 -11.05 -40.19
N PRO A 199 23.06 -9.78 -40.63
CA PRO A 199 22.22 -9.38 -41.77
C PRO A 199 23.12 -9.12 -43.03
N PRO A 200 22.75 -8.34 -44.09
CA PRO A 200 21.47 -7.82 -44.61
C PRO A 200 21.26 -8.05 -46.14
N THR A 201 20.02 -8.01 -46.65
CA THR A 201 19.77 -7.56 -48.06
C THR A 201 18.32 -7.08 -48.24
N ALA A 202 18.16 -5.85 -48.76
CA ALA A 202 16.93 -5.35 -49.38
C ALA A 202 16.95 -5.73 -50.88
N PRO A 203 15.80 -5.81 -51.60
CA PRO A 203 15.21 -4.61 -52.18
C PRO A 203 13.67 -4.58 -52.40
N LEU A 204 13.17 -3.36 -52.63
CA LEU A 204 12.06 -2.92 -53.49
C LEU A 204 10.57 -3.30 -53.20
N ALA A 205 9.85 -2.28 -52.74
CA ALA A 205 8.58 -1.75 -53.26
C ALA A 205 7.44 -2.70 -53.71
N ALA A 206 6.36 -2.74 -52.92
CA ALA A 206 4.99 -2.76 -53.46
C ALA A 206 4.01 -2.14 -52.44
N LYS A 207 3.21 -1.19 -52.94
CA LYS A 207 2.08 -0.54 -52.25
C LYS A 207 0.97 -1.56 -52.03
N ASN A 208 0.43 -1.65 -50.81
CA ASN A 208 -1.01 -1.73 -50.51
C ASN A 208 -1.22 -1.75 -48.97
N GLY A 209 -2.18 -0.94 -48.52
CA GLY A 209 -2.32 -0.50 -47.13
C GLY A 209 -2.76 -1.60 -46.16
N LEU A 210 -1.82 -2.04 -45.31
CA LEU A 210 -2.13 -2.66 -44.02
C LEU A 210 -2.01 -1.60 -42.92
N ARG A 211 -3.15 -1.06 -42.48
CA ARG A 211 -3.23 -0.24 -41.26
C ARG A 211 -2.88 -1.09 -40.06
N THR A 212 -1.79 -0.74 -39.40
CA THR A 212 -1.30 -1.40 -38.19
C THR A 212 -2.31 -1.29 -37.06
N SER A 213 -2.53 -2.40 -36.35
CA SER A 213 -3.48 -2.53 -35.22
C SER A 213 -3.29 -1.49 -34.10
N GLY A 214 -2.09 -0.87 -34.02
CA GLY A 214 -1.79 0.22 -33.09
C GLY A 214 -2.51 1.55 -33.40
N GLN A 215 -2.81 1.87 -34.66
CA GLN A 215 -3.50 3.12 -35.01
C GLN A 215 -5.01 3.04 -34.75
N GLN A 216 -5.63 1.87 -34.98
CA GLN A 216 -7.05 1.67 -34.66
C GLN A 216 -7.33 1.76 -33.15
N HIS A 217 -6.40 1.28 -32.30
CA HIS A 217 -6.55 1.39 -30.85
C HIS A 217 -6.46 2.85 -30.36
N ARG A 218 -5.61 3.68 -30.97
CA ARG A 218 -5.56 5.12 -30.66
C ARG A 218 -6.82 5.86 -31.07
N GLN A 219 -7.41 5.53 -32.22
CA GLN A 219 -8.67 6.16 -32.66
C GLN A 219 -9.86 5.80 -31.75
N ARG A 220 -10.01 4.53 -31.36
CA ARG A 220 -11.07 4.13 -30.41
C ARG A 220 -10.94 4.84 -29.06
N LYS A 221 -9.72 5.03 -28.56
CA LYS A 221 -9.48 5.74 -27.29
C LYS A 221 -9.90 7.21 -27.34
N ILE A 222 -9.72 7.88 -28.49
CA ILE A 222 -10.13 9.28 -28.68
C ILE A 222 -11.66 9.39 -28.78
N GLU A 223 -12.33 8.41 -29.38
CA GLU A 223 -13.80 8.38 -29.47
C GLU A 223 -14.47 8.12 -28.12
N ASP A 224 -13.93 7.19 -27.31
CA ASP A 224 -14.43 6.92 -25.96
C ASP A 224 -14.26 8.13 -25.03
N GLU A 225 -13.16 8.88 -25.16
CA GLU A 225 -12.92 10.09 -24.36
C GLU A 225 -13.88 11.24 -24.75
N LYS A 226 -14.23 11.35 -26.04
CA LYS A 226 -15.25 12.31 -26.51
C LYS A 226 -16.65 11.95 -26.01
N LEU A 227 -17.02 10.68 -25.99
CA LEU A 227 -18.34 10.23 -25.47
C LEU A 227 -18.47 10.50 -23.98
N LEU A 228 -17.42 10.27 -23.19
CA LEU A 228 -17.43 10.54 -21.76
C LEU A 228 -17.55 12.05 -21.46
N ALA A 229 -16.83 12.88 -22.20
CA ALA A 229 -16.91 14.34 -22.07
C ALA A 229 -18.31 14.89 -22.44
N GLN A 230 -19.00 14.27 -23.40
CA GLN A 230 -20.36 14.67 -23.79
C GLN A 230 -21.41 14.27 -22.73
N HIS A 231 -21.22 13.13 -22.07
CA HIS A 231 -22.09 12.69 -20.97
C HIS A 231 -21.97 13.59 -19.74
N ASP A 232 -20.76 14.03 -19.39
CA ASP A 232 -20.54 14.96 -18.28
C ASP A 232 -21.18 16.34 -18.52
N ARG A 233 -21.16 16.85 -19.77
CA ARG A 233 -21.87 18.09 -20.13
C ARG A 233 -23.39 17.98 -19.95
N ARG A 234 -24.00 16.84 -20.32
CA ARG A 234 -25.45 16.62 -20.11
C ARG A 234 -25.82 16.58 -18.62
N ASN A 235 -24.99 15.99 -17.77
CA ASN A 235 -25.26 15.92 -16.33
C ASN A 235 -25.12 17.28 -15.64
N HIS A 236 -24.18 18.13 -16.06
CA HIS A 236 -24.06 19.49 -15.51
C HIS A 236 -25.28 20.37 -15.82
N HIS A 237 -25.86 20.28 -17.02
CA HIS A 237 -27.10 21.00 -17.34
C HIS A 237 -28.30 20.53 -16.50
N ARG A 238 -28.38 19.22 -16.21
CA ARG A 238 -29.48 18.66 -15.40
C ARG A 238 -29.46 19.15 -13.94
N HIS A 239 -28.28 19.43 -13.38
CA HIS A 239 -28.17 19.94 -12.01
C HIS A 239 -28.54 21.43 -11.87
N HIS A 240 -28.30 22.25 -12.91
CA HIS A 240 -28.70 23.66 -12.86
C HIS A 240 -30.22 23.85 -12.90
N HIS A 241 -30.96 23.00 -13.63
CA HIS A 241 -32.42 23.10 -13.69
C HIS A 241 -33.13 22.78 -12.36
N ASN A 242 -32.56 21.89 -11.54
CA ASN A 242 -33.19 21.47 -10.28
C ASN A 242 -32.98 22.49 -9.14
N GLN A 243 -31.93 23.32 -9.20
CA GLN A 243 -31.72 24.37 -8.18
C GLN A 243 -32.68 25.55 -8.32
N ASN A 244 -33.14 25.86 -9.53
CA ASN A 244 -34.09 26.95 -9.77
C ASN A 244 -35.52 26.59 -9.29
N GLY A 245 -35.92 25.32 -9.37
CA GLY A 245 -37.22 24.86 -8.86
C GLY A 245 -37.37 24.95 -7.33
N ARG A 246 -36.28 24.76 -6.57
CA ARG A 246 -36.30 24.84 -5.10
C ARG A 246 -36.36 26.26 -4.55
N LYS A 247 -35.90 27.28 -5.31
CA LYS A 247 -35.97 28.69 -4.87
C LYS A 247 -37.39 29.25 -4.98
N ASN A 248 -38.17 28.86 -5.98
CA ASN A 248 -39.55 29.34 -6.12
C ASN A 248 -40.50 28.79 -5.05
N ARG A 249 -40.28 27.57 -4.54
CA ARG A 249 -41.14 26.99 -3.48
C ARG A 249 -40.98 27.66 -2.11
N LYS A 250 -39.84 28.29 -1.81
CA LYS A 250 -39.62 28.96 -0.51
C LYS A 250 -40.28 30.33 -0.42
N ASN A 251 -40.52 31.01 -1.54
CA ASN A 251 -41.17 32.32 -1.53
C ASN A 251 -42.70 32.25 -1.43
N SER A 252 -43.32 31.11 -1.75
CA SER A 252 -44.78 30.94 -1.65
C SER A 252 -45.27 30.65 -0.22
N ALA A 253 -44.40 30.13 0.66
CA ALA A 253 -44.79 29.79 2.04
C ALA A 253 -44.80 31.00 3.00
N ALA A 254 -44.17 32.12 2.65
CA ALA A 254 -44.05 33.29 3.53
C ALA A 254 -45.23 34.27 3.44
N LYS A 255 -46.20 34.07 2.54
CA LYS A 255 -47.32 35.01 2.33
C LYS A 255 -48.65 34.63 3.02
N ASN A 256 -48.79 33.43 3.58
CA ASN A 256 -50.08 32.97 4.14
C ASN A 256 -50.12 32.85 5.69
N GLY A 257 -49.11 33.35 6.41
CA GLY A 257 -48.98 33.14 7.86
C GLY A 257 -49.41 34.29 8.78
N ARG A 258 -50.15 35.30 8.30
CA ARG A 258 -50.41 36.53 9.08
C ARG A 258 -51.90 36.90 9.12
N GLN A 259 -52.74 36.02 9.63
CA GLN A 259 -54.12 36.32 10.03
C GLN A 259 -54.63 35.20 10.94
N THR A 260 -54.47 35.36 12.25
CA THR A 260 -55.29 34.77 13.34
C THR A 260 -54.58 35.08 14.66
N ASN A 261 -55.12 36.05 15.39
CA ASN A 261 -55.07 36.17 16.86
C ASN A 261 -55.55 37.58 17.23
N ARG A 262 -56.87 37.74 17.27
CA ARG A 262 -57.58 38.78 17.99
C ARG A 262 -58.97 38.22 18.26
N SER A 263 -59.21 37.81 19.50
CA SER A 263 -60.45 38.03 20.26
C SER A 263 -60.51 37.01 21.40
N LEU A 264 -61.16 37.41 22.49
CA LEU A 264 -61.57 36.64 23.67
C LEU A 264 -60.58 36.57 24.83
N GLU A 265 -60.48 37.67 25.58
CA GLU A 265 -60.58 37.62 27.06
C GLU A 265 -61.29 38.90 27.52
N ASP A 266 -62.62 38.82 27.58
CA ASP A 266 -63.47 39.65 28.42
C ASP A 266 -64.62 38.73 28.83
N THR A 267 -64.79 38.54 30.13
CA THR A 267 -66.03 38.30 30.90
C THR A 267 -65.76 37.30 32.03
N PHE A 268 -65.79 37.79 33.27
CA PHE A 268 -66.60 37.30 34.40
C PHE A 268 -65.92 37.59 35.74
N LEU A 269 -66.51 38.58 36.43
CA LEU A 269 -66.83 38.69 37.86
C LEU A 269 -65.94 37.96 38.89
#